data_AF-A0A413HKU2-F1
#
_entry.id   AF-A0A413HKU2-F1
#
_cell.length_a   1.000
_cell.length_b   1.000
_cell.length_c   1.000
_cell.angle_alpha   90.00
_cell.angle_beta   90.00
_cell.angle_gamma   90.00
#
_symmetry.space_group_name_H-M   'P 1'
#
loop_
_entity.id
_entity.type
_entity.pdbx_description
1 polymer ?
#
loop_
_entity_poly.entity_id
_entity_poly.type
_entity_poly.pdbx_seq_one_letter_code
_entity_poly.pdbx_strand_id
1 'polypeptide(L)'
;MKKGGKLLVKLNPYITDEQIEEYGIKKIGDNLLDDGMILWNNTNEMWISIFQKKYSIIRYEEIIYEEYAQMNRMYLLERRSQ
;
A
#
# COMPACT_ATOMS: atom_id res chain seq x y z
N MET A 1 6.23 3.43 -18.36
CA MET A 1 5.00 2.91 -19.01
C MET A 1 4.53 3.91 -20.05
N LYS A 2 3.95 3.42 -21.16
CA LYS A 2 3.36 4.27 -22.20
C LYS A 2 2.15 5.04 -21.65
N LYS A 3 1.76 6.13 -22.32
CA LYS A 3 0.53 6.89 -22.02
C LYS A 3 -0.68 5.94 -22.03
N GLY A 4 -1.56 6.08 -21.03
CA GLY A 4 -2.69 5.16 -20.83
C GLY A 4 -2.31 3.77 -20.31
N GLY A 5 -1.02 3.52 -20.05
CA GLY A 5 -0.57 2.27 -19.45
C GLY A 5 -1.14 2.11 -18.04
N LYS A 6 -1.68 0.92 -17.76
CA LYS A 6 -2.29 0.58 -16.47
C LYS A 6 -1.28 -0.13 -15.57
N LEU A 7 -1.38 0.13 -14.27
CA LEU A 7 -0.59 -0.51 -13.22
C LEU A 7 -1.54 -0.97 -12.13
N LEU A 8 -1.54 -2.26 -11.84
CA LEU A 8 -2.25 -2.82 -10.69
C LEU A 8 -1.24 -2.93 -9.53
N VAL A 9 -1.54 -2.28 -8.41
CA VAL A 9 -0.70 -2.28 -7.22
C VAL A 9 -1.42 -3.01 -6.10
N LYS A 10 -0.79 -4.05 -5.56
CA LYS A 10 -1.18 -4.73 -4.32
C LYS A 10 -0.34 -4.20 -3.17
N LEU A 11 -0.99 -3.74 -2.11
CA LEU A 11 -0.35 -3.36 -0.87
C LEU A 11 -0.88 -4.22 0.28
N ASN A 12 0.00 -4.52 1.23
CA ASN A 12 -0.38 -5.16 2.49
C ASN A 12 -1.26 -4.21 3.32
N PRO A 13 -1.99 -4.71 4.34
CA PRO A 13 -2.69 -3.87 5.29
C PRO A 13 -1.79 -2.81 5.91
N TYR A 14 -2.39 -1.72 6.34
CA TYR A 14 -1.73 -0.86 7.30
C TYR A 14 -1.78 -1.55 8.67
N ILE A 15 -0.65 -1.57 9.37
CA ILE A 15 -0.58 -2.08 10.75
C ILE A 15 -0.46 -0.92 11.74
N THR A 16 -1.19 -0.99 12.84
CA THR A 16 -1.17 0.04 13.88
C THR A 16 0.08 -0.07 14.75
N ASP A 17 0.36 0.95 15.55
CA ASP A 17 1.47 0.91 16.51
C ASP A 17 1.32 -0.23 17.52
N GLU A 18 0.09 -0.51 17.95
CA GLU A 18 -0.24 -1.63 18.83
C GLU A 18 0.11 -2.97 18.17
N GLN A 19 -0.24 -3.16 16.90
CA GLN A 19 0.10 -4.37 16.15
C GLN A 19 1.61 -4.49 15.90
N ILE A 20 2.29 -3.38 15.64
CA ILE A 20 3.76 -3.36 15.48
C ILE A 20 4.43 -3.86 16.76
N GLU A 21 3.95 -3.40 17.93
CA GLU A 21 4.44 -3.85 19.23
C GLU A 21 4.11 -5.33 19.49
N GLU A 22 2.84 -5.72 19.28
CA GLU A 22 2.36 -7.10 19.47
C GLU A 22 3.17 -8.11 18.63
N TYR A 23 3.48 -7.75 17.38
CA TYR A 23 4.20 -8.61 16.45
C TYR A 23 5.73 -8.52 16.60
N GLY A 24 6.23 -7.63 17.45
CA GLY A 24 7.67 -7.41 17.63
C GLY A 24 8.37 -6.86 16.38
N ILE A 25 7.65 -6.11 15.53
CA ILE A 25 8.17 -5.56 14.29
C ILE A 25 9.08 -4.36 14.58
N LYS A 26 10.24 -4.31 13.95
CA LYS A 26 11.21 -3.24 14.16
C LYS A 26 10.84 -2.00 13.35
N LYS A 27 10.74 -0.85 14.01
CA LYS A 27 10.70 0.46 13.33
C LYS A 27 12.12 0.88 12.95
N ILE A 28 12.38 1.09 11.66
CA ILE A 28 13.65 1.67 11.18
C ILE A 28 13.58 3.19 11.27
N GLY A 29 12.48 3.79 10.84
CA GLY A 29 12.23 5.24 10.89
C GLY A 29 10.99 5.63 10.10
N ASP A 30 10.25 6.64 10.58
CA ASP A 30 8.94 7.03 10.05
C ASP A 30 8.03 5.79 9.85
N ASN A 31 7.58 5.54 8.61
CA ASN A 31 6.75 4.40 8.23
C ASN A 31 7.56 3.22 7.65
N LEU A 32 8.89 3.24 7.77
CA LEU A 32 9.75 2.15 7.31
C LEU A 32 9.93 1.12 8.42
N LEU A 33 9.44 -0.09 8.17
CA LEU A 33 9.44 -1.21 9.11
C LEU A 33 10.31 -2.36 8.61
N ASP A 34 10.71 -3.22 9.55
CA ASP A 34 11.45 -4.45 9.31
C ASP A 34 10.84 -5.58 10.15
N ASP A 35 10.17 -6.51 9.47
CA ASP A 35 9.61 -7.75 10.04
C ASP A 35 10.45 -8.99 9.65
N GLY A 36 11.68 -8.78 9.19
CA GLY A 36 12.46 -9.74 8.40
C GLY A 36 12.48 -9.40 6.90
N MET A 37 11.57 -8.53 6.47
CA MET A 37 11.56 -7.83 5.18
C MET A 37 11.32 -6.34 5.39
N ILE A 38 11.80 -5.52 4.45
CA ILE A 38 11.58 -4.06 4.51
C ILE A 38 10.19 -3.71 3.97
N LEU A 39 9.39 -3.03 4.79
CA LEU A 39 8.01 -2.65 4.48
C LEU A 39 7.76 -1.16 4.68
N TRP A 40 7.00 -0.57 3.75
CA TRP A 40 6.46 0.78 3.89
C TRP A 40 5.04 0.72 4.43
N ASN A 41 4.87 0.99 5.72
CA ASN A 41 3.59 1.00 6.43
C ASN A 41 2.83 2.32 6.24
N ASN A 42 2.69 2.77 4.99
CA ASN A 42 1.95 3.99 4.68
C ASN A 42 0.43 3.75 4.74
N THR A 43 -0.31 4.76 5.19
CA THR A 43 -1.78 4.78 5.12
C THR A 43 -2.26 4.94 3.68
N ASN A 44 -3.56 4.83 3.46
CA ASN A 44 -4.17 5.02 2.14
C ASN A 44 -3.95 6.44 1.62
N GLU A 45 -4.09 7.44 2.49
CA GLU A 45 -3.91 8.86 2.16
C GLU A 45 -2.49 9.14 1.67
N MET A 46 -1.50 8.55 2.33
CA MET A 46 -0.10 8.67 1.96
C MET A 46 0.18 8.01 0.61
N TRP A 47 -0.32 6.79 0.39
CA TRP A 47 -0.19 6.11 -0.90
C TRP A 47 -0.89 6.85 -2.03
N ILE A 48 -2.09 7.36 -1.78
CA ILE A 48 -2.85 8.18 -2.74
C ILE A 48 -2.03 9.41 -3.12
N SER A 49 -1.47 10.13 -2.15
CA SER A 49 -0.59 11.29 -2.39
C SER A 49 0.64 10.91 -3.23
N ILE A 50 1.25 9.75 -2.98
CA ILE A 50 2.39 9.25 -3.78
C ILE A 50 1.97 8.93 -5.21
N PHE A 51 0.89 8.16 -5.39
CA PHE A 51 0.43 7.72 -6.71
C PHE A 51 -0.04 8.89 -7.57
N GLN A 52 -0.79 9.84 -6.99
CA GLN A 52 -1.35 10.98 -7.70
C GLN A 52 -0.30 11.95 -8.26
N LYS A 53 0.96 11.88 -7.81
CA LYS A 53 2.08 12.63 -8.44
C LYS A 53 2.31 12.24 -9.89
N LYS A 54 2.00 11.00 -10.27
CA LYS A 54 2.38 10.41 -11.57
C LYS A 54 1.24 9.67 -12.27
N TYR A 55 0.16 9.34 -11.56
CA TYR A 55 -0.91 8.47 -12.02
C TYR A 55 -2.28 9.05 -11.68
N SER A 56 -3.28 8.66 -12.46
CA SER A 56 -4.69 8.74 -12.06
C SER A 56 -5.05 7.43 -11.36
N ILE A 57 -5.74 7.53 -10.22
CA ILE A 57 -6.28 6.36 -9.52
C ILE A 57 -7.64 6.09 -10.15
N ILE A 58 -7.75 4.96 -10.85
CA ILE A 58 -8.97 4.57 -11.55
C ILE A 58 -9.91 3.81 -10.62
N ARG A 59 -9.35 2.95 -9.77
CA ARG A 59 -10.11 2.14 -8.82
C ARG A 59 -9.27 1.86 -7.57
N TYR A 60 -9.94 1.83 -6.43
CA TYR A 60 -9.42 1.34 -5.17
C TYR A 60 -10.40 0.30 -4.63
N GLU A 61 -9.88 -0.83 -4.17
CA GLU A 61 -10.64 -1.89 -3.52
C GLU A 61 -9.85 -2.49 -2.37
N GLU A 62 -10.54 -2.84 -1.30
CA GLU A 62 -10.02 -3.72 -0.26
C GLU A 62 -10.52 -5.13 -0.54
N ILE A 63 -9.59 -6.07 -0.71
CA ILE A 63 -9.90 -7.48 -0.91
C ILE A 63 -9.67 -8.20 0.41
N ILE A 64 -10.75 -8.71 0.99
CA ILE A 64 -10.74 -9.46 2.25
C ILE A 64 -10.68 -10.95 1.92
N TYR A 65 -9.76 -11.65 2.56
CA TYR A 65 -9.58 -13.09 2.49
C TYR A 65 -9.94 -13.67 3.86
N GLU A 66 -11.24 -13.92 4.08
CA GLU A 66 -11.77 -14.32 5.39
C GLU A 66 -11.11 -15.59 5.93
N GLU A 67 -10.89 -16.59 5.07
CA GLU A 67 -10.24 -17.87 5.42
C GLU A 67 -8.83 -17.71 6.02
N TYR A 68 -8.16 -16.59 5.70
CA TYR A 68 -6.79 -16.31 6.13
C TYR A 68 -6.71 -15.13 7.10
N ALA A 69 -7.85 -14.55 7.50
CA ALA A 69 -7.92 -13.30 8.26
C ALA A 69 -7.04 -12.18 7.67
N GLN A 70 -6.95 -12.13 6.34
CA GLN A 70 -6.07 -11.20 5.63
C GLN A 70 -6.87 -10.20 4.81
N MET A 71 -6.29 -9.02 4.60
CA MET A 71 -6.83 -8.00 3.71
C MET A 71 -5.71 -7.49 2.81
N ASN A 72 -6.04 -7.11 1.57
CA ASN A 72 -5.13 -6.44 0.67
C ASN A 72 -5.76 -5.17 0.14
N ARG A 73 -4.93 -4.15 -0.02
CA ARG A 73 -5.31 -2.87 -0.61
C ARG A 73 -4.89 -2.88 -2.07
N MET A 74 -5.86 -2.79 -2.97
CA MET A 74 -5.65 -2.89 -4.40
C MET A 74 -5.94 -1.55 -5.07
N TYR A 75 -4.97 -1.06 -5.83
CA TYR A 75 -5.11 0.16 -6.64
C TYR A 75 -4.94 -0.17 -8.12
N LEU A 76 -5.91 0.22 -8.94
CA LEU A 76 -5.75 0.30 -10.38
C LEU A 76 -5.37 1.73 -10.76
N LEU A 77 -4.15 1.89 -11.26
CA LEU A 77 -3.57 3.17 -11.63
C LEU A 77 -3.46 3.27 -13.15
N GLU A 78 -3.57 4.48 -13.68
CA GLU A 78 -3.32 4.77 -15.09
C GLU A 78 -2.29 5.89 -15.23
N ARG A 79 -1.30 5.70 -16.11
CA ARG A 79 -0.29 6.71 -16.38
C ARG A 79 -0.93 7.94 -17.01
N ARG A 80 -0.86 9.08 -16.32
CA ARG A 80 -1.32 10.36 -16.86
C ARG A 80 -0.62 10.67 -18.17
N SER A 81 -1.39 11.22 -19.10
CA SER A 81 -0.82 11.98 -20.21
C SER A 81 -0.16 13.20 -19.59
N GLN A 82 1.17 13.30 -19.67
CA GLN A 82 1.78 14.62 -19.72
C GLN A 82 1.53 15.20 -21.11
#